data_AF-A0A931LRJ5-F1
#
_entry.id   AF-A0A931LRJ5-F1
#
_cell.length_a   1.000
_cell.length_b   1.000
_cell.length_c   1.000
_cell.angle_alpha   90.00
_cell.angle_beta   90.00
_cell.angle_gamma   90.00
#
_symmetry.space_group_name_H-M   'P 1'
#
loop_
_entity.id
_entity.type
_entity.pdbx_description
1 polymer ?
#
loop_
_entity_poly.entity_id
_entity_poly.type
_entity_poly.pdbx_seq_one_letter_code
_entity_poly.pdbx_strand_id
1 'polypeptide(L)'
;MSTLKFSVAGRLGVLTVFVLGAGLLMVNGAQSDPPELASWLINKTGATGYGGQIANVQTVQYSDNNVYVSSTGIPSYSIGPWPGQPNTPTVQNYIFRVLRKPTENTGTKVSTPIGPMGVLTNGVPVYDAQDMQSYNNQNIWHQNALVVEAPGIDKCNGHPQQLGGYHHHANPKCAYTDDPNQHSPLLGYSFDGYPIYGPRGCANADGTGDVKLMKSSYRLRNITQRTTLPNGTSLNNNQAGPDVSTRYPLGYYLEDYEYIAKLGDLDAHNGRFAVTPEYPHGTYAYFVTIDEKGTPQYPYIIGPQYFGTVATDNFGRGHVNINESVKTYQGGTLTSTKKDCK
;
A
#
# COMPACT_ATOMS: atom_id res chain seq x y z
N MET A 1 -49.88 37.77 66.39
CA MET A 1 -48.94 36.86 67.09
C MET A 1 -47.56 37.12 66.49
N SER A 2 -46.80 38.05 67.07
CA SER A 2 -45.66 37.81 67.99
C SER A 2 -44.34 37.54 67.22
N THR A 3 -43.50 38.57 66.97
CA THR A 3 -42.19 38.88 67.65
C THR A 3 -41.07 37.87 67.36
N LEU A 4 -39.80 38.16 67.00
CA LEU A 4 -38.77 39.15 67.42
C LEU A 4 -37.54 39.02 66.44
N LYS A 5 -36.84 40.09 65.97
CA LYS A 5 -35.45 40.58 66.26
C LYS A 5 -34.27 39.55 66.09
N PHE A 6 -33.03 39.80 65.62
CA PHE A 6 -32.13 40.96 65.42
C PHE A 6 -30.88 40.57 64.55
N SER A 7 -30.33 41.56 63.81
CA SER A 7 -28.92 41.91 63.45
C SER A 7 -27.79 40.87 63.42
N VAL A 8 -26.95 40.88 62.35
CA VAL A 8 -25.47 41.08 62.44
C VAL A 8 -24.93 41.72 61.13
N ALA A 9 -24.09 42.74 61.29
CA ALA A 9 -23.32 43.46 60.27
C ALA A 9 -22.08 42.68 59.78
N GLY A 10 -21.63 42.90 58.54
CA GLY A 10 -20.38 42.28 58.06
C GLY A 10 -19.85 42.79 56.71
N ARG A 11 -19.02 43.84 56.77
CA ARG A 11 -17.88 44.22 55.90
C ARG A 11 -17.94 43.92 54.39
N LEU A 12 -17.94 45.00 53.61
CA LEU A 12 -17.57 45.04 52.19
C LEU A 12 -16.07 44.70 52.05
N GLY A 13 -15.75 43.49 51.62
CA GLY A 13 -14.39 43.10 51.21
C GLY A 13 -14.23 43.34 49.70
N VAL A 14 -13.37 44.29 49.32
CA VAL A 14 -12.93 44.47 47.93
C VAL A 14 -12.09 43.26 47.55
N LEU A 15 -12.63 42.39 46.70
CA LEU A 15 -11.90 41.26 46.11
C LEU A 15 -11.13 41.80 44.89
N THR A 16 -9.87 42.17 45.08
CA THR A 16 -8.96 42.46 43.97
C THR A 16 -8.62 41.13 43.28
N VAL A 17 -9.29 40.86 42.15
CA VAL A 17 -8.95 39.73 41.29
C VAL A 17 -7.65 40.07 40.55
N PHE A 18 -6.54 39.46 40.98
CA PHE A 18 -5.34 39.39 40.16
C PHE A 18 -5.61 38.42 39.00
N VAL A 19 -5.87 38.98 37.82
CA VAL A 19 -5.82 38.22 36.57
C VAL A 19 -4.34 37.94 36.28
N LEU A 20 -3.83 36.80 36.76
CA LEU A 20 -2.59 36.24 36.24
C LEU A 20 -2.86 35.82 34.79
N GLY A 21 -2.42 36.65 33.85
CA GLY A 21 -2.32 36.28 32.44
C GLY A 21 -1.32 35.15 32.30
N ALA A 22 -1.81 33.91 32.31
CA ALA A 22 -1.05 32.78 31.82
C ALA A 22 -0.92 32.95 30.30
N GLY A 23 0.17 33.58 29.87
CA GLY A 23 0.57 33.59 28.47
C GLY A 23 0.71 32.15 28.02
N LEU A 24 -0.21 31.69 27.18
CA LEU A 24 -0.12 30.43 26.49
C LEU A 24 1.10 30.54 25.55
N LEU A 25 2.25 30.07 26.02
CA LEU A 25 3.42 29.86 25.17
C LEU A 25 3.02 28.83 24.12
N MET A 26 2.62 29.30 22.95
CA MET A 26 2.54 28.47 21.75
C MET A 26 3.97 28.05 21.42
N VAL A 27 4.35 26.88 21.92
CA VAL A 27 5.56 26.21 21.46
C VAL A 27 5.26 25.82 20.02
N ASN A 28 5.76 26.60 19.06
CA ASN A 28 5.84 26.19 17.66
C ASN A 28 6.83 25.01 17.58
N GLY A 29 6.36 23.82 17.97
CA GLY A 29 6.99 22.59 17.52
C GLY A 29 6.82 22.55 16.00
N ALA A 30 7.91 22.34 15.26
CA ALA A 30 7.82 22.09 13.84
C ALA A 30 6.87 20.89 13.63
N GLN A 31 5.69 21.14 13.07
CA GLN A 31 4.75 20.08 12.72
C GLN A 31 5.40 19.24 11.62
N SER A 32 5.53 17.93 11.82
CA SER A 32 5.96 17.04 10.75
C SER A 32 4.98 17.13 9.58
N ASP A 33 5.54 17.07 8.38
CA ASP A 33 4.72 16.88 7.20
C ASP A 33 4.03 15.52 7.28
N PRO A 34 2.77 15.44 6.83
CA PRO A 34 2.00 14.22 6.94
C PRO A 34 2.59 13.14 6.00
N PRO A 35 2.50 11.85 6.36
CA PRO A 35 3.25 10.79 5.67
C PRO A 35 3.02 10.74 4.17
N GLU A 36 1.78 10.98 3.73
CA GLU A 36 1.40 10.94 2.31
C GLU A 36 2.08 12.03 1.46
N LEU A 37 2.64 13.07 2.08
CA LEU A 37 3.43 14.08 1.40
C LEU A 37 4.94 13.84 1.52
N ALA A 38 5.40 13.31 2.64
CA ALA A 38 6.82 13.34 2.97
C ALA A 38 7.56 12.01 2.75
N SER A 39 6.85 10.92 2.44
CA SER A 39 7.45 9.60 2.17
C SER A 39 8.12 9.43 0.81
N TRP A 40 7.98 10.35 -0.12
CA TRP A 40 8.45 10.18 -1.50
C TRP A 40 9.97 10.37 -1.64
N LEU A 41 10.62 9.48 -2.37
CA LEU A 41 12.03 9.59 -2.75
C LEU A 41 12.19 10.53 -3.95
N ILE A 42 12.12 11.84 -3.68
CA ILE A 42 12.25 12.89 -4.70
C ILE A 42 13.71 13.03 -5.14
N ASN A 43 13.98 12.80 -6.41
CA ASN A 43 15.29 12.91 -7.02
C ASN A 43 15.69 14.38 -7.25
N LYS A 44 16.39 14.95 -6.27
CA LYS A 44 16.92 16.33 -6.33
C LYS A 44 18.34 16.42 -6.87
N THR A 45 19.03 15.29 -7.02
CA THR A 45 20.48 15.22 -7.29
C THR A 45 20.81 14.77 -8.72
N GLY A 46 19.80 14.41 -9.53
CA GLY A 46 20.02 13.83 -10.84
C GLY A 46 20.46 12.36 -10.77
N ALA A 47 20.06 11.64 -9.72
CA ALA A 47 20.32 10.21 -9.60
C ALA A 47 19.78 9.45 -10.83
N THR A 48 20.54 8.46 -11.29
CA THR A 48 20.20 7.64 -12.45
C THR A 48 20.00 6.19 -12.04
N GLY A 49 19.28 5.45 -12.88
CA GLY A 49 19.03 4.02 -12.73
C GLY A 49 19.41 3.26 -14.00
N TYR A 50 18.60 2.28 -14.37
CA TYR A 50 18.84 1.44 -15.54
C TYR A 50 19.09 2.28 -16.82
N GLY A 51 20.12 1.89 -17.58
CA GLY A 51 20.48 2.56 -18.84
C GLY A 51 20.88 4.03 -18.69
N GLY A 52 21.24 4.48 -17.47
CA GLY A 52 21.58 5.89 -17.20
C GLY A 52 20.38 6.83 -17.20
N GLN A 53 19.15 6.30 -17.21
CA GLN A 53 17.91 7.10 -17.17
C GLN A 53 17.73 7.75 -15.80
N ILE A 54 17.10 8.93 -15.76
CA ILE A 54 16.75 9.61 -14.50
C ILE A 54 15.85 8.69 -13.67
N ALA A 55 16.20 8.53 -12.39
CA ALA A 55 15.53 7.62 -11.48
C ALA A 55 14.57 8.33 -10.50
N ASN A 56 13.74 7.51 -9.86
CA ASN A 56 12.83 7.81 -8.77
C ASN A 56 11.76 8.86 -9.10
N VAL A 57 11.20 9.54 -8.09
CA VAL A 57 10.17 10.57 -8.24
C VAL A 57 10.81 11.90 -8.66
N GLN A 58 10.29 12.58 -9.66
CA GLN A 58 10.79 13.89 -10.10
C GLN A 58 10.10 15.02 -9.33
N THR A 59 8.78 14.94 -9.18
CA THR A 59 8.00 15.98 -8.51
C THR A 59 6.85 15.38 -7.74
N VAL A 60 6.55 15.98 -6.58
CA VAL A 60 5.33 15.72 -5.82
C VAL A 60 4.53 17.02 -5.78
N GLN A 61 3.29 16.96 -6.23
CA GLN A 61 2.33 18.07 -6.13
C GLN A 61 1.14 17.63 -5.29
N TYR A 62 0.45 18.55 -4.62
CA TYR A 62 -0.67 18.20 -3.76
C TYR A 62 -1.74 19.27 -3.69
N SER A 63 -2.95 18.82 -3.39
CA SER A 63 -4.09 19.64 -2.95
C SER A 63 -4.50 19.22 -1.54
N ASP A 64 -5.65 19.69 -1.07
CA ASP A 64 -6.19 19.29 0.24
C ASP A 64 -6.58 17.80 0.29
N ASN A 65 -6.85 17.20 -0.86
CA ASN A 65 -7.39 15.84 -0.96
C ASN A 65 -6.48 14.86 -1.73
N ASN A 66 -5.59 15.36 -2.59
CA ASN A 66 -4.80 14.51 -3.48
C ASN A 66 -3.31 14.81 -3.40
N VAL A 67 -2.50 13.78 -3.64
CA VAL A 67 -1.08 13.86 -3.96
C VAL A 67 -0.91 13.36 -5.38
N TYR A 68 -0.13 14.09 -6.17
CA TYR A 68 0.24 13.77 -7.54
C TYR A 68 1.75 13.51 -7.58
N VAL A 69 2.11 12.32 -8.05
CA VAL A 69 3.49 11.81 -8.03
C VAL A 69 3.97 11.63 -9.46
N SER A 70 4.85 12.53 -9.91
CA SER A 70 5.47 12.42 -11.23
C SER A 70 6.74 11.60 -11.15
N SER A 71 6.82 10.53 -11.96
CA SER A 71 7.90 9.54 -11.89
C SER A 71 8.29 9.04 -13.28
N THR A 72 9.58 8.74 -13.49
CA THR A 72 10.05 8.05 -14.69
C THR A 72 9.64 6.57 -14.70
N GLY A 73 9.33 6.01 -13.54
CA GLY A 73 9.14 4.56 -13.34
C GLY A 73 10.46 3.78 -13.27
N ILE A 74 11.60 4.46 -13.22
CA ILE A 74 12.93 3.84 -13.12
C ILE A 74 13.44 3.98 -11.69
N PRO A 75 13.72 2.89 -10.97
CA PRO A 75 14.33 2.97 -9.64
C PRO A 75 15.83 3.29 -9.72
N SER A 76 16.40 3.87 -8.66
CA SER A 76 17.85 4.07 -8.55
C SER A 76 18.61 2.81 -8.13
N TYR A 77 17.94 1.76 -7.66
CA TYR A 77 18.58 0.46 -7.43
C TYR A 77 18.79 -0.29 -8.74
N SER A 78 19.78 -1.19 -8.74
CA SER A 78 20.08 -2.03 -9.90
C SER A 78 18.96 -3.04 -10.16
N ILE A 79 18.41 -3.00 -11.36
CA ILE A 79 17.37 -3.92 -11.88
C ILE A 79 17.89 -4.76 -13.05
N GLY A 80 17.20 -5.85 -13.32
CA GLY A 80 17.61 -6.85 -14.32
C GLY A 80 18.80 -7.72 -13.84
N PRO A 81 19.31 -8.61 -14.71
CA PRO A 81 18.81 -8.92 -16.06
C PRO A 81 17.48 -9.70 -16.04
N TRP A 82 16.82 -9.79 -17.19
CA TRP A 82 15.56 -10.54 -17.39
C TRP A 82 15.73 -11.63 -18.47
N PRO A 83 16.40 -12.74 -18.16
CA PRO A 83 16.82 -13.72 -19.18
C PRO A 83 15.67 -14.36 -19.96
N GLY A 84 14.45 -14.40 -19.41
CA GLY A 84 13.26 -14.96 -20.04
C GLY A 84 12.38 -13.96 -20.80
N GLN A 85 12.77 -12.69 -20.92
CA GLN A 85 11.99 -11.70 -21.69
C GLN A 85 12.87 -10.70 -22.45
N PRO A 86 12.48 -10.30 -23.68
CA PRO A 86 13.25 -9.37 -24.49
C PRO A 86 13.04 -7.89 -24.12
N ASN A 87 12.05 -7.58 -23.29
CA ASN A 87 11.68 -6.20 -22.97
C ASN A 87 12.74 -5.52 -22.11
N THR A 88 12.96 -4.23 -22.35
CA THR A 88 13.87 -3.38 -21.56
C THR A 88 13.11 -2.21 -20.94
N PRO A 89 13.50 -1.75 -19.73
CA PRO A 89 12.84 -0.61 -19.11
C PRO A 89 13.13 0.69 -19.86
N THR A 90 12.09 1.52 -19.99
CA THR A 90 12.17 2.87 -20.55
C THR A 90 11.41 3.85 -19.66
N VAL A 91 11.74 5.14 -19.76
CA VAL A 91 11.03 6.20 -19.04
C VAL A 91 9.57 6.25 -19.48
N GLN A 92 8.65 6.23 -18.51
CA GLN A 92 7.21 6.20 -18.76
C GLN A 92 6.48 7.53 -18.52
N ASN A 93 7.13 8.51 -17.85
CA ASN A 93 6.54 9.82 -17.52
C ASN A 93 5.17 9.69 -16.81
N TYR A 94 5.12 8.89 -15.76
CA TYR A 94 3.90 8.71 -14.98
C TYR A 94 3.53 9.96 -14.19
N ILE A 95 2.23 10.12 -13.96
CA ILE A 95 1.61 10.96 -12.93
C ILE A 95 0.56 10.08 -12.22
N PHE A 96 0.89 9.62 -11.02
CA PHE A 96 -0.04 8.87 -10.17
C PHE A 96 -0.77 9.80 -9.20
N ARG A 97 -2.04 9.52 -8.91
CA ARG A 97 -2.84 10.20 -7.90
C ARG A 97 -3.06 9.32 -6.68
N VAL A 98 -2.73 9.82 -5.50
CA VAL A 98 -2.94 9.18 -4.20
C VAL A 98 -3.89 10.04 -3.36
N LEU A 99 -4.90 9.43 -2.75
CA LEU A 99 -5.82 10.12 -1.86
C LEU A 99 -5.14 10.43 -0.52
N ARG A 100 -5.25 11.66 -0.03
CA ARG A 100 -4.64 12.08 1.24
C ARG A 100 -5.41 11.65 2.48
N LYS A 101 -6.71 11.44 2.32
CA LYS A 101 -7.65 11.11 3.40
C LYS A 101 -8.44 9.87 2.97
N PRO A 102 -7.80 8.70 2.95
CA PRO A 102 -8.45 7.48 2.48
C PRO A 102 -9.63 7.13 3.39
N THR A 103 -10.72 6.69 2.77
CA THR A 103 -11.93 6.23 3.46
C THR A 103 -12.29 4.83 3.00
N GLU A 104 -12.79 4.01 3.92
CA GLU A 104 -13.34 2.70 3.57
C GLU A 104 -14.46 2.86 2.53
N ASN A 105 -14.47 1.99 1.52
CA ASN A 105 -15.60 1.87 0.62
C ASN A 105 -16.64 0.92 1.22
N THR A 106 -17.73 1.45 1.77
CA THR A 106 -18.82 0.64 2.36
C THR A 106 -19.82 0.11 1.34
N GLY A 107 -19.67 0.49 0.06
CA GLY A 107 -20.49 0.00 -1.05
C GLY A 107 -19.86 -1.19 -1.77
N THR A 108 -20.08 -1.28 -3.08
CA THR A 108 -19.46 -2.30 -3.92
C THR A 108 -17.95 -2.06 -3.99
N LYS A 109 -17.17 -3.04 -3.51
CA LYS A 109 -15.70 -3.02 -3.57
C LYS A 109 -15.24 -3.02 -5.03
N VAL A 110 -14.15 -2.32 -5.30
CA VAL A 110 -13.54 -2.19 -6.63
C VAL A 110 -12.45 -3.23 -6.78
N SER A 111 -12.51 -4.03 -7.85
CA SER A 111 -11.44 -4.98 -8.17
C SER A 111 -10.15 -4.28 -8.58
N THR A 112 -9.01 -4.87 -8.22
CA THR A 112 -7.70 -4.42 -8.69
C THR A 112 -7.59 -4.62 -10.21
N PRO A 113 -7.02 -3.65 -10.95
CA PRO A 113 -6.87 -3.78 -12.39
C PRO A 113 -5.68 -4.69 -12.73
N ILE A 114 -5.63 -5.27 -13.94
CA ILE A 114 -4.45 -5.99 -14.50
C ILE A 114 -3.22 -5.04 -14.69
N GLY A 115 -3.35 -3.77 -14.30
CA GLY A 115 -2.30 -2.76 -14.38
C GLY A 115 -1.81 -2.32 -13.00
N PRO A 116 -1.29 -1.08 -12.91
CA PRO A 116 -0.89 -0.51 -11.63
C PRO A 116 -2.05 -0.52 -10.63
N MET A 117 -1.78 -0.96 -9.42
CA MET A 117 -2.71 -0.93 -8.29
C MET A 117 -2.32 0.08 -7.20
N GLY A 118 -1.07 0.53 -7.25
CA GLY A 118 -0.45 1.45 -6.33
C GLY A 118 0.91 1.90 -6.86
N VAL A 119 1.57 2.77 -6.11
CA VAL A 119 2.88 3.32 -6.45
C VAL A 119 3.80 3.29 -5.24
N LEU A 120 5.02 2.81 -5.45
CA LEU A 120 6.08 2.81 -4.43
C LEU A 120 6.59 4.24 -4.18
N THR A 121 7.25 4.48 -3.05
CA THR A 121 7.80 5.80 -2.68
C THR A 121 8.86 6.30 -3.64
N ASN A 122 9.51 5.40 -4.39
CA ASN A 122 10.42 5.72 -5.49
C ASN A 122 9.70 5.91 -6.84
N GLY A 123 8.38 5.83 -6.91
CA GLY A 123 7.61 6.05 -8.12
C GLY A 123 7.53 4.86 -9.09
N VAL A 124 7.99 3.67 -8.70
CA VAL A 124 7.77 2.43 -9.45
C VAL A 124 6.37 1.89 -9.12
N PRO A 125 5.54 1.51 -10.11
CA PRO A 125 4.22 0.96 -9.84
C PRO A 125 4.28 -0.48 -9.33
N VAL A 126 3.30 -0.84 -8.50
CA VAL A 126 3.00 -2.22 -8.12
C VAL A 126 1.76 -2.68 -8.88
N TYR A 127 1.74 -3.93 -9.33
CA TYR A 127 0.71 -4.50 -10.19
C TYR A 127 -0.02 -5.63 -9.48
N ASP A 128 -1.21 -5.96 -10.00
CA ASP A 128 -1.99 -7.11 -9.58
C ASP A 128 -1.29 -8.45 -9.83
N ALA A 129 -1.66 -9.48 -9.07
CA ALA A 129 -1.10 -10.82 -9.21
C ALA A 129 -1.40 -11.48 -10.58
N GLN A 130 -2.37 -10.95 -11.34
CA GLN A 130 -2.77 -11.45 -12.65
C GLN A 130 -1.72 -11.12 -13.73
N ASP A 131 -1.48 -12.10 -14.59
CA ASP A 131 -1.03 -11.85 -15.95
C ASP A 131 -2.23 -11.47 -16.85
N MET A 132 -1.95 -10.93 -18.03
CA MET A 132 -2.98 -10.58 -19.03
C MET A 132 -3.73 -11.79 -19.60
N GLN A 133 -3.26 -13.03 -19.38
CA GLN A 133 -3.88 -14.23 -19.94
C GLN A 133 -4.80 -14.94 -18.94
N SER A 134 -5.87 -15.54 -19.49
CA SER A 134 -6.73 -16.47 -18.78
C SER A 134 -6.91 -17.76 -19.58
N TYR A 135 -7.26 -18.86 -18.91
CA TYR A 135 -7.53 -20.12 -19.61
C TYR A 135 -8.63 -19.93 -20.67
N ASN A 136 -8.32 -20.33 -21.91
CA ASN A 136 -9.19 -20.18 -23.07
C ASN A 136 -9.73 -18.75 -23.33
N ASN A 137 -9.07 -17.71 -22.81
CA ASN A 137 -9.49 -16.31 -22.92
C ASN A 137 -10.92 -16.05 -22.42
N GLN A 138 -11.37 -16.81 -21.41
CA GLN A 138 -12.72 -16.71 -20.87
C GLN A 138 -12.85 -15.72 -19.71
N ASN A 139 -11.73 -15.20 -19.21
CA ASN A 139 -11.69 -14.29 -18.05
C ASN A 139 -12.32 -14.93 -16.79
N ILE A 140 -11.98 -16.21 -16.55
CA ILE A 140 -12.44 -17.00 -15.39
C ILE A 140 -11.25 -17.53 -14.60
N TRP A 141 -10.30 -18.21 -15.27
CA TRP A 141 -9.10 -18.75 -14.65
C TRP A 141 -7.91 -17.90 -15.05
N HIS A 142 -7.53 -16.93 -14.22
CA HIS A 142 -6.52 -15.92 -14.51
C HIS A 142 -5.14 -16.43 -14.14
N GLN A 143 -4.18 -16.31 -15.06
CA GLN A 143 -2.82 -16.78 -14.81
C GLN A 143 -2.14 -15.94 -13.73
N ASN A 144 -1.35 -16.60 -12.89
CA ASN A 144 -0.53 -15.95 -11.88
C ASN A 144 0.78 -15.45 -12.49
N ALA A 145 0.98 -14.12 -12.54
CA ALA A 145 2.14 -13.49 -13.13
C ALA A 145 3.47 -14.02 -12.54
N LEU A 146 3.56 -14.19 -11.22
CA LEU A 146 4.77 -14.72 -10.58
C LEU A 146 5.12 -16.15 -10.99
N VAL A 147 4.14 -16.92 -11.45
CA VAL A 147 4.35 -18.31 -11.89
C VAL A 147 4.68 -18.33 -13.38
N VAL A 148 3.89 -17.64 -14.21
CA VAL A 148 4.01 -17.73 -15.66
C VAL A 148 5.13 -16.86 -16.23
N GLU A 149 5.45 -15.75 -15.56
CA GLU A 149 6.52 -14.83 -15.95
C GLU A 149 7.82 -15.06 -15.19
N ALA A 150 7.89 -16.08 -14.31
CA ALA A 150 9.06 -16.37 -13.49
C ALA A 150 10.41 -16.32 -14.23
N PRO A 151 10.55 -16.82 -15.49
CA PRO A 151 11.81 -16.71 -16.23
C PRO A 151 12.24 -15.26 -16.55
N GLY A 152 11.29 -14.34 -16.61
CA GLY A 152 11.46 -12.93 -16.96
C GLY A 152 11.53 -11.98 -15.78
N ILE A 153 11.46 -12.46 -14.54
CA ILE A 153 11.52 -11.65 -13.32
C ILE A 153 12.97 -11.52 -12.83
N ASP A 154 13.38 -10.31 -12.44
CA ASP A 154 14.72 -10.07 -11.89
C ASP A 154 14.85 -10.42 -10.39
N LYS A 155 16.06 -10.27 -9.84
CA LYS A 155 16.35 -10.49 -8.41
C LYS A 155 15.54 -9.60 -7.45
N CYS A 156 14.97 -8.50 -7.93
CA CYS A 156 14.18 -7.56 -7.17
C CYS A 156 12.68 -7.89 -7.23
N ASN A 157 12.30 -9.03 -7.82
CA ASN A 157 10.94 -9.43 -8.14
C ASN A 157 10.22 -8.42 -9.05
N GLY A 158 10.93 -7.82 -10.00
CA GLY A 158 10.33 -6.92 -10.98
C GLY A 158 10.76 -7.20 -12.41
N HIS A 159 10.01 -6.65 -13.35
CA HIS A 159 10.30 -6.79 -14.77
C HIS A 159 9.61 -5.68 -15.59
N PRO A 160 10.13 -5.35 -16.79
CA PRO A 160 9.45 -4.45 -17.70
C PRO A 160 8.40 -5.16 -18.55
N GLN A 161 7.21 -4.55 -18.67
CA GLN A 161 6.21 -4.92 -19.66
C GLN A 161 6.62 -4.50 -21.09
N GLN A 162 5.81 -4.85 -22.09
CA GLN A 162 6.11 -4.64 -23.52
C GLN A 162 6.40 -3.18 -23.91
N LEU A 163 5.78 -2.20 -23.24
CA LEU A 163 6.07 -0.76 -23.49
C LEU A 163 7.19 -0.20 -22.61
N GLY A 164 7.92 -1.06 -21.88
CA GLY A 164 9.10 -0.69 -21.09
C GLY A 164 8.80 -0.22 -19.65
N GLY A 165 7.56 -0.27 -19.19
CA GLY A 165 7.23 0.03 -17.79
C GLY A 165 7.72 -1.06 -16.84
N TYR A 166 8.74 -0.77 -16.03
CA TYR A 166 9.21 -1.66 -14.95
C TYR A 166 8.23 -1.61 -13.77
N HIS A 167 7.89 -2.77 -13.22
CA HIS A 167 6.90 -2.92 -12.15
C HIS A 167 7.13 -4.18 -11.32
N HIS A 168 6.39 -4.28 -10.21
CA HIS A 168 6.44 -5.41 -9.28
C HIS A 168 5.04 -6.01 -9.08
N HIS A 169 4.90 -7.32 -9.31
CA HIS A 169 3.70 -8.10 -8.94
C HIS A 169 3.74 -8.59 -7.48
N ALA A 170 4.90 -8.52 -6.85
CA ALA A 170 5.15 -9.09 -5.53
C ALA A 170 6.18 -8.29 -4.73
N ASN A 171 6.66 -8.86 -3.62
CA ASN A 171 7.61 -8.20 -2.73
C ASN A 171 8.75 -7.48 -3.49
N PRO A 172 8.81 -6.14 -3.51
CA PRO A 172 9.84 -5.38 -4.21
C PRO A 172 11.14 -5.40 -3.40
N LYS A 173 11.83 -6.55 -3.41
CA LYS A 173 12.96 -6.89 -2.50
C LYS A 173 14.08 -5.86 -2.46
N CYS A 174 14.30 -5.12 -3.55
CA CYS A 174 15.38 -4.13 -3.64
C CYS A 174 14.94 -2.71 -3.26
N ALA A 175 13.64 -2.48 -3.03
CA ALA A 175 13.12 -1.17 -2.66
C ALA A 175 13.30 -0.84 -1.17
N TYR A 176 13.65 -1.83 -0.34
CA TYR A 176 13.84 -1.68 1.09
C TYR A 176 14.79 -2.76 1.65
N THR A 177 15.22 -2.59 2.90
CA THR A 177 15.93 -3.61 3.66
C THR A 177 14.97 -4.27 4.64
N ASP A 178 14.82 -5.59 4.56
CA ASP A 178 14.04 -6.35 5.54
C ASP A 178 14.85 -6.58 6.82
N ASP A 179 14.42 -6.01 7.95
CA ASP A 179 15.00 -6.25 9.27
C ASP A 179 13.99 -7.01 10.14
N PRO A 180 14.31 -8.24 10.59
CA PRO A 180 13.40 -9.03 11.41
C PRO A 180 13.04 -8.43 12.76
N ASN A 181 13.80 -7.45 13.24
CA ASN A 181 13.59 -6.80 14.52
C ASN A 181 12.90 -5.44 14.38
N GLN A 182 12.50 -5.05 13.17
CA GLN A 182 11.84 -3.77 12.93
C GLN A 182 10.53 -3.89 12.14
N HIS A 183 9.57 -3.03 12.47
CA HIS A 183 8.41 -2.79 11.62
C HIS A 183 8.90 -2.40 10.23
N SER A 184 8.27 -2.97 9.20
CA SER A 184 8.66 -2.66 7.83
C SER A 184 8.48 -1.18 7.51
N PRO A 185 9.32 -0.60 6.65
CA PRO A 185 9.13 0.77 6.19
C PRO A 185 7.87 0.87 5.34
N LEU A 186 7.30 2.08 5.27
CA LEU A 186 6.29 2.43 4.27
C LEU A 186 6.93 2.37 2.87
N LEU A 187 6.45 1.44 2.05
CA LEU A 187 6.97 1.19 0.71
C LEU A 187 6.27 2.01 -0.37
N GLY A 188 5.02 2.41 -0.14
CA GLY A 188 4.21 3.10 -1.13
C GLY A 188 2.77 3.31 -0.68
N TYR A 189 1.92 3.64 -1.64
CA TYR A 189 0.50 3.87 -1.44
C TYR A 189 -0.32 3.16 -2.52
N SER A 190 -1.42 2.54 -2.11
CA SER A 190 -2.43 2.00 -3.01
C SER A 190 -3.29 3.13 -3.58
N PHE A 191 -4.00 2.88 -4.67
CA PHE A 191 -4.85 3.90 -5.29
C PHE A 191 -6.14 4.22 -4.53
N ASP A 192 -6.46 3.50 -3.46
CA ASP A 192 -7.45 3.92 -2.46
C ASP A 192 -6.84 4.80 -1.34
N GLY A 193 -5.55 5.12 -1.41
CA GLY A 193 -4.84 6.06 -0.54
C GLY A 193 -4.24 5.48 0.73
N TYR A 194 -4.42 4.18 0.99
CA TYR A 194 -3.83 3.54 2.16
C TYR A 194 -2.35 3.18 1.94
N PRO A 195 -1.53 3.17 3.00
CA PRO A 195 -0.12 2.82 2.89
C PRO A 195 0.08 1.32 2.60
N ILE A 196 1.15 1.04 1.86
CA ILE A 196 1.67 -0.30 1.58
C ILE A 196 2.98 -0.44 2.35
N TYR A 197 3.07 -1.44 3.22
CA TYR A 197 4.26 -1.76 4.00
C TYR A 197 4.97 -3.01 3.47
N GLY A 198 6.24 -3.16 3.84
CA GLY A 198 6.94 -4.43 3.75
C GLY A 198 6.31 -5.51 4.66
N PRO A 199 6.94 -6.67 4.79
CA PRO A 199 6.30 -7.87 5.33
C PRO A 199 6.15 -7.93 6.84
N ARG A 200 6.65 -6.94 7.58
CA ARG A 200 6.71 -6.96 9.03
C ARG A 200 5.83 -5.90 9.65
N GLY A 201 5.09 -6.31 10.67
CA GLY A 201 4.29 -5.43 11.51
C GLY A 201 4.28 -5.94 12.95
N CYS A 202 3.66 -5.16 13.83
CA CYS A 202 3.53 -5.54 15.23
C CYS A 202 2.58 -6.72 15.41
N ALA A 203 2.82 -7.56 16.42
CA ALA A 203 1.92 -8.68 16.71
C ALA A 203 0.47 -8.19 16.87
N ASN A 204 0.26 -7.10 17.61
CA ASN A 204 -1.05 -6.53 17.87
C ASN A 204 -1.31 -5.29 17.00
N ALA A 205 -2.57 -5.11 16.61
CA ALA A 205 -3.01 -3.98 15.78
C ALA A 205 -2.88 -2.61 16.47
N ASP A 206 -2.80 -2.56 17.80
CA ASP A 206 -2.59 -1.32 18.57
C ASP A 206 -1.13 -0.85 18.58
N GLY A 207 -0.24 -1.55 17.86
CA GLY A 207 1.18 -1.23 17.77
C GLY A 207 2.03 -1.85 18.87
N THR A 208 1.48 -2.81 19.63
CA THR A 208 2.20 -3.51 20.70
C THR A 208 2.64 -4.93 20.31
N GLY A 209 3.54 -5.49 21.12
CA GLY A 209 4.05 -6.86 20.99
C GLY A 209 5.19 -6.99 19.97
N ASP A 210 5.74 -8.19 19.84
CA ASP A 210 6.93 -8.41 19.02
C ASP A 210 6.68 -8.13 17.52
N VAL A 211 7.74 -7.72 16.82
CA VAL A 211 7.75 -7.66 15.36
C VAL A 211 7.61 -9.07 14.78
N LYS A 212 6.69 -9.25 13.83
CA LYS A 212 6.51 -10.53 13.13
C LYS A 212 6.16 -10.33 11.66
N LEU A 213 6.31 -11.40 10.87
CA LEU A 213 5.76 -11.46 9.52
C LEU A 213 4.23 -11.36 9.58
N MET A 214 3.66 -10.45 8.77
CA MET A 214 2.23 -10.39 8.51
C MET A 214 1.85 -11.51 7.55
N LYS A 215 1.01 -12.44 8.02
CA LYS A 215 0.62 -13.62 7.22
C LYS A 215 -0.64 -13.35 6.41
N SER A 216 -0.60 -13.71 5.13
CA SER A 216 -1.80 -13.76 4.28
C SER A 216 -2.83 -14.73 4.86
N SER A 217 -4.11 -14.40 4.70
CA SER A 217 -5.23 -15.30 4.99
C SER A 217 -5.67 -16.12 3.78
N TYR A 218 -4.88 -16.12 2.70
CA TYR A 218 -5.11 -16.98 1.55
C TYR A 218 -4.31 -18.28 1.64
N ARG A 219 -4.88 -19.34 1.09
CA ARG A 219 -4.18 -20.62 0.87
C ARG A 219 -4.58 -21.22 -0.45
N LEU A 220 -3.76 -22.14 -0.95
CA LEU A 220 -4.17 -23.02 -2.04
C LEU A 220 -5.34 -23.90 -1.61
N ARG A 221 -6.32 -24.01 -2.50
CA ARG A 221 -7.45 -24.92 -2.36
C ARG A 221 -6.99 -26.37 -2.48
N ASN A 222 -7.65 -27.28 -1.76
CA ASN A 222 -7.41 -28.72 -1.89
C ASN A 222 -8.32 -29.31 -2.97
N ILE A 223 -7.93 -29.16 -4.23
CA ILE A 223 -8.70 -29.62 -5.40
C ILE A 223 -7.82 -30.39 -6.38
N THR A 224 -8.44 -31.28 -7.17
CA THR A 224 -7.81 -31.95 -8.32
C THR A 224 -8.39 -31.50 -9.65
N GLN A 225 -9.59 -30.90 -9.64
CA GLN A 225 -10.29 -30.39 -10.81
C GLN A 225 -10.75 -28.94 -10.57
N ARG A 226 -10.77 -28.15 -11.64
CA ARG A 226 -11.11 -26.71 -11.63
C ARG A 226 -12.56 -26.48 -12.07
N THR A 227 -13.50 -27.13 -11.38
CA THR A 227 -14.95 -27.11 -11.70
C THR A 227 -15.77 -26.19 -10.81
N THR A 228 -15.13 -25.55 -9.82
CA THR A 228 -15.77 -24.59 -8.90
C THR A 228 -14.84 -23.41 -8.65
N LEU A 229 -15.40 -22.21 -8.49
CA LEU A 229 -14.66 -21.01 -8.08
C LEU A 229 -14.45 -20.95 -6.56
N PRO A 230 -13.52 -20.13 -6.05
CA PRO A 230 -13.27 -19.99 -4.60
C PRO A 230 -14.50 -19.60 -3.77
N ASN A 231 -15.46 -18.88 -4.36
CA ASN A 231 -16.71 -18.50 -3.71
C ASN A 231 -17.77 -19.62 -3.70
N GLY A 232 -17.42 -20.83 -4.17
CA GLY A 232 -18.32 -21.98 -4.24
C GLY A 232 -19.18 -22.05 -5.51
N THR A 233 -19.05 -21.11 -6.44
CA THR A 233 -19.80 -21.16 -7.71
C THR A 233 -19.38 -22.36 -8.54
N SER A 234 -20.33 -23.26 -8.84
CA SER A 234 -20.11 -24.38 -9.77
C SER A 234 -20.06 -23.89 -11.22
N LEU A 235 -19.10 -24.40 -11.97
CA LEU A 235 -18.89 -24.08 -13.39
C LEU A 235 -19.41 -25.22 -14.27
N ASN A 236 -19.89 -24.87 -15.46
CA ASN A 236 -20.16 -25.87 -16.49
C ASN A 236 -18.85 -26.33 -17.15
N ASN A 237 -18.93 -27.40 -17.95
CA ASN A 237 -17.76 -28.01 -18.58
C ASN A 237 -16.98 -27.03 -19.49
N ASN A 238 -17.66 -26.05 -20.10
CA ASN A 238 -17.03 -25.06 -20.96
C ASN A 238 -16.41 -23.88 -20.21
N GLN A 239 -16.64 -23.75 -18.89
CA GLN A 239 -16.04 -22.73 -18.02
C GLN A 239 -14.99 -23.32 -17.06
N ALA A 240 -14.98 -24.64 -16.88
CA ALA A 240 -14.01 -25.32 -16.04
C ALA A 240 -12.57 -25.07 -16.52
N GLY A 241 -11.66 -24.88 -15.57
CA GLY A 241 -10.23 -24.77 -15.84
C GLY A 241 -9.63 -26.15 -16.13
N PRO A 242 -8.36 -26.21 -16.55
CA PRO A 242 -7.69 -27.49 -16.76
C PRO A 242 -7.53 -28.22 -15.42
N ASP A 243 -7.48 -29.55 -15.46
CA ASP A 243 -7.21 -30.35 -14.26
C ASP A 243 -5.84 -30.03 -13.65
N VAL A 244 -5.74 -30.21 -12.33
CA VAL A 244 -4.48 -30.03 -11.60
C VAL A 244 -3.51 -31.10 -12.08
N SER A 245 -2.37 -30.65 -12.59
CA SER A 245 -1.37 -31.52 -13.23
C SER A 245 0.02 -30.91 -13.09
N THR A 246 1.05 -31.62 -13.54
CA THR A 246 2.42 -31.06 -13.60
C THR A 246 2.53 -29.86 -14.54
N ARG A 247 1.67 -29.79 -15.57
CA ARG A 247 1.59 -28.64 -16.48
C ARG A 247 0.82 -27.46 -15.88
N TYR A 248 -0.22 -27.74 -15.12
CA TYR A 248 -1.07 -26.73 -14.46
C TYR A 248 -1.17 -27.01 -12.97
N PRO A 249 -0.07 -26.85 -12.21
CA PRO A 249 -0.07 -27.10 -10.77
C PRO A 249 -0.99 -26.12 -10.05
N LEU A 250 -1.34 -26.40 -8.79
CA LEU A 250 -2.04 -25.44 -7.95
C LEU A 250 -1.23 -24.16 -7.78
N GLY A 251 -1.90 -23.02 -7.87
CA GLY A 251 -1.31 -21.69 -7.81
C GLY A 251 -0.92 -21.11 -9.17
N TYR A 252 -1.07 -21.91 -10.24
CA TYR A 252 -0.93 -21.44 -11.62
C TYR A 252 -2.04 -20.44 -11.99
N TYR A 253 -3.25 -20.66 -11.45
CA TYR A 253 -4.37 -19.73 -11.59
C TYR A 253 -4.68 -19.07 -10.24
N LEU A 254 -5.13 -17.82 -10.26
CA LEU A 254 -5.47 -17.11 -9.02
C LEU A 254 -6.66 -17.73 -8.30
N GLU A 255 -7.59 -18.33 -9.04
CA GLU A 255 -8.77 -19.04 -8.53
C GLU A 255 -8.43 -20.40 -7.88
N ASP A 256 -7.15 -20.80 -7.91
CA ASP A 256 -6.63 -21.89 -7.08
C ASP A 256 -6.48 -21.46 -5.62
N TYR A 257 -6.50 -20.16 -5.31
CA TYR A 257 -6.44 -19.65 -3.94
C TYR A 257 -7.83 -19.39 -3.38
N GLU A 258 -8.00 -19.64 -2.09
CA GLU A 258 -9.19 -19.29 -1.32
C GLU A 258 -8.81 -18.42 -0.12
N TYR A 259 -9.65 -17.43 0.17
CA TYR A 259 -9.56 -16.65 1.40
C TYR A 259 -10.21 -17.44 2.55
N ILE A 260 -9.47 -17.59 3.65
CA ILE A 260 -9.97 -18.19 4.88
C ILE A 260 -9.85 -17.16 6.00
N ALA A 261 -10.99 -16.67 6.48
CA ALA A 261 -11.01 -15.67 7.53
C ALA A 261 -10.18 -16.10 8.75
N LYS A 262 -9.26 -15.22 9.16
CA LYS A 262 -8.36 -15.42 10.31
C LYS A 262 -7.37 -16.58 10.16
N LEU A 263 -7.10 -17.07 8.94
CA LEU A 263 -6.01 -18.02 8.72
C LEU A 263 -4.65 -17.36 8.96
N GLY A 264 -4.48 -16.13 8.51
CA GLY A 264 -3.33 -15.28 8.76
C GLY A 264 -3.71 -14.05 9.59
N ASP A 265 -2.87 -13.02 9.48
CA ASP A 265 -3.03 -11.73 10.16
C ASP A 265 -3.83 -10.71 9.33
N LEU A 266 -3.92 -10.93 8.02
CA LEU A 266 -4.47 -10.00 7.04
C LEU A 266 -5.86 -10.41 6.56
N ASP A 267 -6.67 -9.44 6.15
CA ASP A 267 -8.01 -9.67 5.61
C ASP A 267 -8.00 -10.07 4.12
N ALA A 268 -9.19 -10.11 3.50
CA ALA A 268 -9.33 -10.47 2.08
C ALA A 268 -8.74 -9.42 1.11
N HIS A 269 -8.42 -8.22 1.59
CA HIS A 269 -7.75 -7.19 0.81
C HIS A 269 -6.22 -7.23 1.01
N ASN A 270 -5.71 -8.18 1.80
CA ASN A 270 -4.31 -8.30 2.17
C ASN A 270 -3.80 -7.14 3.04
N GLY A 271 -4.68 -6.61 3.88
CA GLY A 271 -4.31 -5.59 4.86
C GLY A 271 -5.00 -5.80 6.21
N ARG A 272 -4.79 -4.83 7.10
CA ARG A 272 -5.49 -4.74 8.38
C ARG A 272 -5.44 -3.31 8.90
N PHE A 273 -6.33 -2.98 9.83
CA PHE A 273 -6.12 -1.80 10.67
C PHE A 273 -4.95 -2.04 11.62
N ALA A 274 -4.03 -1.09 11.68
CA ALA A 274 -2.87 -1.13 12.56
C ALA A 274 -2.36 0.27 12.90
N VAL A 275 -1.80 0.42 14.10
CA VAL A 275 -0.89 1.51 14.45
C VAL A 275 0.47 1.20 13.84
N THR A 276 1.02 2.15 13.09
CA THR A 276 2.32 2.05 12.42
C THR A 276 3.22 3.22 12.81
N PRO A 277 4.54 3.18 12.50
CA PRO A 277 5.45 4.29 12.81
C PRO A 277 4.99 5.64 12.24
N GLU A 278 4.49 5.64 10.99
CA GLU A 278 4.01 6.85 10.31
C GLU A 278 2.57 7.24 10.71
N TYR A 279 1.74 6.26 11.12
CA TYR A 279 0.34 6.48 11.51
C TYR A 279 0.13 6.09 12.97
N PRO A 280 0.57 6.93 13.94
CA PRO A 280 0.56 6.60 15.37
C PRO A 280 -0.84 6.53 15.98
N HIS A 281 -1.86 7.01 15.26
CA HIS A 281 -3.28 6.93 15.62
C HIS A 281 -4.01 5.78 14.91
N GLY A 282 -3.29 4.97 14.13
CA GLY A 282 -3.86 3.87 13.38
C GLY A 282 -4.29 4.28 11.97
N THR A 283 -4.18 3.34 11.04
CA THR A 283 -4.71 3.41 9.68
C THR A 283 -5.01 1.99 9.20
N TYR A 284 -5.81 1.85 8.14
CA TYR A 284 -5.80 0.61 7.38
C TYR A 284 -4.51 0.55 6.55
N ALA A 285 -3.83 -0.59 6.53
CA ALA A 285 -2.55 -0.74 5.86
C ALA A 285 -2.48 -2.08 5.11
N TYR A 286 -1.99 -2.03 3.88
CA TYR A 286 -1.63 -3.23 3.10
C TYR A 286 -0.22 -3.68 3.47
N PHE A 287 0.02 -4.99 3.41
CA PHE A 287 1.33 -5.56 3.71
C PHE A 287 1.77 -6.48 2.57
N VAL A 288 3.02 -6.33 2.16
CA VAL A 288 3.68 -7.32 1.33
C VAL A 288 3.74 -8.66 2.07
N THR A 289 3.41 -9.78 1.44
CA THR A 289 3.37 -11.09 2.12
C THR A 289 4.47 -12.03 1.62
N ILE A 290 5.26 -12.55 2.55
CA ILE A 290 6.31 -13.55 2.30
C ILE A 290 6.25 -14.70 3.32
N ASP A 291 6.85 -15.84 2.96
CA ASP A 291 7.17 -16.90 3.92
C ASP A 291 8.49 -16.61 4.66
N GLU A 292 8.88 -17.50 5.58
CA GLU A 292 10.11 -17.41 6.37
C GLU A 292 11.39 -17.43 5.52
N LYS A 293 11.31 -17.86 4.26
CA LYS A 293 12.41 -17.88 3.29
C LYS A 293 12.42 -16.65 2.38
N GLY A 294 11.48 -15.71 2.55
CA GLY A 294 11.35 -14.54 1.68
C GLY A 294 10.68 -14.84 0.34
N THR A 295 9.97 -15.96 0.23
CA THR A 295 9.17 -16.33 -0.95
C THR A 295 7.83 -15.59 -0.90
N PRO A 296 7.45 -14.82 -1.93
CA PRO A 296 6.15 -14.16 -1.96
C PRO A 296 4.98 -15.12 -1.77
N GLN A 297 3.99 -14.72 -0.96
CA GLN A 297 2.76 -15.47 -0.69
C GLN A 297 1.57 -14.69 -1.24
N TYR A 298 0.66 -15.36 -1.95
CA TYR A 298 -0.53 -14.71 -2.54
C TYR A 298 -1.37 -14.01 -1.47
N PRO A 299 -1.93 -12.81 -1.73
CA PRO A 299 -1.96 -12.05 -2.98
C PRO A 299 -0.79 -11.06 -3.14
N TYR A 300 0.29 -11.30 -2.42
CA TYR A 300 1.60 -10.64 -2.52
C TYR A 300 1.67 -9.19 -2.02
N ILE A 301 0.76 -8.31 -2.45
CA ILE A 301 0.75 -6.89 -2.07
C ILE A 301 -0.65 -6.44 -1.68
N ILE A 302 -1.58 -6.39 -2.65
CA ILE A 302 -3.00 -6.05 -2.44
C ILE A 302 -3.84 -7.23 -2.91
N GLY A 303 -4.91 -7.53 -2.17
CA GLY A 303 -5.87 -8.58 -2.56
C GLY A 303 -6.65 -8.25 -3.83
N PRO A 304 -7.56 -9.14 -4.28
CA PRO A 304 -8.31 -8.97 -5.53
C PRO A 304 -9.20 -7.72 -5.61
N GLN A 305 -9.41 -7.04 -4.47
CA GLN A 305 -10.21 -5.83 -4.37
C GLN A 305 -9.58 -4.85 -3.39
N TYR A 306 -9.76 -3.56 -3.63
CA TYR A 306 -9.40 -2.50 -2.69
C TYR A 306 -10.32 -2.47 -1.47
N PHE A 307 -9.77 -2.08 -0.33
CA PHE A 307 -10.51 -1.81 0.89
C PHE A 307 -11.26 -0.47 0.81
N GLY A 308 -10.59 0.58 0.33
CA GLY A 308 -11.07 1.96 0.31
C GLY A 308 -11.72 2.43 -0.98
N THR A 309 -12.12 3.71 -0.99
CA THR A 309 -12.57 4.42 -2.19
C THR A 309 -11.38 4.69 -3.11
N VAL A 310 -11.48 4.33 -4.40
CA VAL A 310 -10.33 4.29 -5.31
C VAL A 310 -10.24 5.52 -6.22
N ALA A 311 -9.02 6.03 -6.42
CA ALA A 311 -8.69 6.94 -7.51
C ALA A 311 -8.56 6.17 -8.84
N THR A 312 -9.69 5.90 -9.49
CA THR A 312 -9.79 5.05 -10.69
C THR A 312 -9.19 5.66 -11.97
N ASP A 313 -8.92 6.97 -11.98
CA ASP A 313 -8.20 7.65 -13.06
C ASP A 313 -6.76 7.14 -13.23
N ASN A 314 -6.18 6.51 -12.19
CA ASN A 314 -4.89 5.83 -12.32
C ASN A 314 -4.93 4.58 -13.21
N PHE A 315 -6.10 3.96 -13.43
CA PHE A 315 -6.21 2.69 -14.16
C PHE A 315 -5.84 2.82 -15.65
N GLY A 316 -5.77 4.06 -16.16
CA GLY A 316 -5.15 4.41 -17.44
C GLY A 316 -3.62 4.36 -17.44
N ARG A 317 -3.01 3.38 -16.74
CA ARG A 317 -1.54 3.16 -16.63
C ARG A 317 -0.76 4.30 -15.98
N GLY A 318 -1.37 5.08 -15.08
CA GLY A 318 -0.65 6.07 -14.29
C GLY A 318 -0.32 7.38 -15.02
N HIS A 319 -1.18 7.83 -15.93
CA HIS A 319 -1.05 9.12 -16.64
C HIS A 319 -2.24 10.03 -16.31
N VAL A 320 -2.41 10.37 -15.03
CA VAL A 320 -3.52 11.20 -14.56
C VAL A 320 -3.37 12.65 -15.01
N ASN A 321 -4.49 13.28 -15.39
CA ASN A 321 -4.57 14.72 -15.64
C ASN A 321 -4.85 15.48 -14.33
N ILE A 322 -4.02 16.49 -14.02
CA ILE A 322 -4.22 17.36 -12.86
C ILE A 322 -5.22 18.46 -13.23
N ASN A 323 -6.48 18.30 -12.82
CA ASN A 323 -7.58 19.22 -13.12
C ASN A 323 -7.99 20.10 -11.91
N GLU A 324 -7.10 20.26 -10.94
CA GLU A 324 -7.30 21.09 -9.74
C GLU A 324 -6.09 21.97 -9.44
N SER A 325 -6.26 22.98 -8.59
CA SER A 325 -5.13 23.79 -8.12
C SER A 325 -4.25 22.99 -7.16
N VAL A 326 -2.96 22.90 -7.48
CA VAL A 326 -1.98 22.14 -6.70
C VAL A 326 -0.79 23.00 -6.30
N LYS A 327 -0.13 22.59 -5.21
CA LYS A 327 1.16 23.13 -4.76
C LYS A 327 2.25 22.11 -4.99
N THR A 328 3.44 22.54 -5.40
CA THR A 328 4.62 21.66 -5.45
C THR A 328 5.21 21.51 -4.07
N TYR A 329 5.29 20.27 -3.58
CA TYR A 329 5.93 19.94 -2.32
C TYR A 329 7.45 20.11 -2.45
N GLN A 330 8.03 20.99 -1.62
CA GLN A 330 9.45 21.34 -1.69
C GLN A 330 10.35 20.37 -0.90
N GLY A 331 9.75 19.37 -0.24
CA GLY A 331 10.41 18.51 0.72
C GLY A 331 10.44 19.11 2.13
N GLY A 332 10.39 18.22 3.10
CA GLY A 332 10.43 18.49 4.53
C GLY A 332 10.85 17.24 5.28
N THR A 333 10.76 17.26 6.60
CA THR A 333 11.22 16.15 7.44
C THR A 333 10.03 15.30 7.90
N LEU A 334 10.03 14.03 7.52
CA LEU A 334 9.30 13.00 8.26
C LEU A 334 9.97 12.84 9.63
N THR A 335 9.36 13.37 10.69
CA THR A 335 9.72 12.90 12.03
C THR A 335 8.82 11.71 12.34
N SER A 336 9.36 10.50 12.21
CA SER A 336 8.74 9.33 12.83
C SER A 336 8.77 9.56 14.35
N THR A 337 7.59 9.81 14.93
CA THR A 337 7.45 10.17 16.35
C THR A 337 7.20 8.94 17.24
N LYS A 338 7.08 7.74 16.68
CA LYS A 338 6.95 6.49 17.45
C LYS A 338 8.07 5.50 17.15
N LYS A 339 8.59 4.93 18.25
CA LYS A 339 9.36 3.69 18.27
C LYS A 339 8.56 2.61 17.55
N ASP A 340 9.30 1.65 17.01
CA ASP A 340 8.87 0.33 16.59
C ASP A 340 7.80 -0.32 17.48
N CYS A 341 7.40 -1.54 17.15
CA CYS A 341 6.46 -2.31 17.97
C CYS A 341 6.89 -2.30 19.45
N LYS A 342 5.99 -1.82 20.33
CA LYS A 342 6.29 -1.56 21.74
C LYS A 342 5.86 -2.66 22.69
#